data_AF-A0A0G0XEE8-F1
#
_entry.id   AF-A0A0G0XEE8-F1
#
_cell.length_a   1.000
_cell.length_b   1.000
_cell.length_c   1.000
_cell.angle_alpha   90.00
_cell.angle_beta   90.00
_cell.angle_gamma   90.00
#
_symmetry.space_group_name_H-M   'P 1'
#
loop_
_entity.id
_entity.type
_entity.pdbx_description
1 polymer ?
#
loop_
_entity_poly.entity_id
_entity_poly.type
_entity_poly.pdbx_seq_one_letter_code
_entity_poly.pdbx_strand_id
1 'polypeptide(L)'
;MVLLILLVLLALILNNVSPIYHLLLTLKPFILMRVSTRIWPIVFFIFLFLFGKGLEHLSKRLAFLLGILAIVESTLIGYSYIAKPISARENIPPEIYKIFEKDKSDFRVFCLTRCIPQKEAAFRGLKLVEGYGTLQEKTYFDKIQKTLNTRWDKYTLSVPPFEAYLYQELQPNAKLLREFNTKYVISKYILRDSNFFPLGKFGEYYLYLIP
;
A
#
# COMPACT_ATOMS: atom_id res chain seq x y z
N MET A 1 26.46 -4.50 30.61
CA MET A 1 26.40 -5.53 29.54
C MET A 1 25.01 -5.64 28.92
N VAL A 2 23.95 -5.89 29.70
CA VAL A 2 22.55 -6.01 29.20
C VAL A 2 22.08 -4.75 28.45
N LEU A 3 22.38 -3.55 28.96
CA LEU A 3 22.02 -2.28 28.31
C LEU A 3 22.66 -2.11 26.93
N LEU A 4 23.92 -2.53 26.77
CA LEU A 4 24.64 -2.45 25.50
C LEU A 4 24.00 -3.39 24.47
N ILE A 5 23.65 -4.61 24.88
CA ILE A 5 22.94 -5.59 24.03
C ILE A 5 21.58 -5.03 23.60
N LEU A 6 20.83 -4.40 24.51
CA LEU A 6 19.56 -3.74 24.22
C LEU A 6 19.72 -2.60 23.22
N LEU A 7 20.73 -1.74 23.37
CA LEU A 7 21.00 -0.64 22.44
C LEU A 7 21.36 -1.15 21.03
N VAL A 8 22.16 -2.21 20.94
CA VAL A 8 22.49 -2.85 19.66
C VAL A 8 21.25 -3.48 19.02
N LEU A 9 20.42 -4.18 19.80
CA LEU A 9 19.16 -4.75 19.31
C LEU A 9 18.20 -3.66 18.84
N LEU A 10 18.06 -2.56 19.59
CA LEU A 10 17.22 -1.43 19.22
C LEU A 10 17.70 -0.81 17.90
N ALA A 11 19.02 -0.62 17.75
CA ALA A 11 19.62 -0.13 16.53
C ALA A 11 19.42 -1.10 15.35
N LEU A 12 19.37 -2.41 15.57
CA LEU A 12 19.06 -3.40 14.54
C LEU A 12 17.56 -3.40 14.17
N ILE A 13 16.66 -3.28 15.16
CA ILE A 13 15.20 -3.23 14.98
C ILE A 13 14.79 -1.99 14.17
N LEU A 14 15.43 -0.84 14.45
CA LEU A 14 15.18 0.42 13.75
C LEU A 14 15.60 0.39 12.26
N ASN A 15 16.30 -0.67 11.81
CA ASN A 15 16.71 -0.93 10.43
C ASN A 15 17.17 0.34 9.68
N ASN A 16 16.44 0.77 8.65
CA ASN A 16 16.80 1.91 7.79
C ASN A 16 16.72 3.28 8.48
N VAL A 17 16.16 3.36 9.68
CA VAL A 17 16.15 4.58 10.53
C VAL A 17 17.39 4.61 11.43
N SER A 18 18.11 3.50 11.55
CA SER A 18 19.25 3.37 12.45
C SER A 18 20.51 4.05 11.91
N PRO A 19 21.26 4.79 12.74
CA PRO A 19 22.52 5.42 12.31
C PRO A 19 23.59 4.41 11.89
N ILE A 20 23.49 3.14 12.32
CA ILE A 20 24.42 2.06 11.92
C ILE A 20 24.01 1.36 10.61
N TYR A 21 22.85 1.69 10.03
CA TYR A 21 22.33 0.98 8.85
C TYR A 21 23.29 1.02 7.66
N HIS A 22 23.86 2.19 7.37
CA HIS A 22 24.81 2.36 6.28
C HIS A 22 26.09 1.55 6.50
N LEU A 23 26.56 1.44 7.74
CA LEU A 23 27.70 0.59 8.10
C LEU A 23 27.37 -0.88 7.86
N LEU A 24 26.19 -1.32 8.29
CA LEU A 24 25.74 -2.70 8.11
C LEU A 24 25.62 -3.06 6.63
N LEU A 25 25.15 -2.15 5.77
CA LEU A 25 25.08 -2.38 4.32
C LEU A 25 26.44 -2.61 3.63
N THR A 26 27.55 -2.14 4.22
CA THR A 26 28.89 -2.45 3.69
C THR A 26 29.32 -3.89 3.93
N LEU A 27 28.65 -4.60 4.85
CA LEU A 27 28.90 -6.01 5.13
C LEU A 27 28.17 -6.88 4.11
N LYS A 28 28.91 -7.62 3.27
CA LYS A 28 28.34 -8.53 2.26
C LYS A 28 27.22 -9.45 2.77
N PRO A 29 27.31 -10.07 3.97
CA PRO A 29 26.22 -10.92 4.49
C PRO A 29 24.94 -10.13 4.80
N PHE A 30 25.07 -8.85 5.13
CA PHE A 30 23.95 -8.00 5.52
C PHE A 30 23.11 -7.53 4.32
N ILE A 31 23.63 -7.64 3.10
CA ILE A 31 22.85 -7.38 1.87
C ILE A 31 21.59 -8.26 1.83
N LEU A 32 21.70 -9.50 2.32
CA LEU A 32 20.56 -10.42 2.43
C LEU A 32 19.62 -10.06 3.59
N MET A 33 20.06 -9.28 4.56
CA MET A 33 19.29 -8.83 5.73
C MET A 33 18.72 -7.40 5.59
N ARG A 34 18.86 -6.76 4.42
CA ARG A 34 18.36 -5.40 4.15
C ARG A 34 16.87 -5.17 4.40
N VAL A 35 16.07 -6.26 4.33
CA VAL A 35 14.63 -6.21 4.61
C VAL A 35 14.45 -6.29 6.11
N SER A 36 13.82 -5.27 6.71
CA SER A 36 13.70 -5.10 8.16
C SER A 36 13.26 -6.38 8.85
N THR A 37 12.32 -7.13 8.25
CA THR A 37 11.73 -8.36 8.79
C THR A 37 12.69 -9.55 8.87
N ARG A 38 13.85 -9.54 8.19
CA ARG A 38 14.79 -10.68 8.16
C ARG A 38 15.71 -10.74 9.38
N ILE A 39 15.87 -9.63 10.11
CA ILE A 39 16.65 -9.58 11.35
C ILE A 39 15.79 -9.99 12.56
N TRP A 40 14.47 -9.91 12.43
CA TRP A 40 13.51 -10.23 13.49
C TRP A 40 13.66 -11.62 14.10
N PRO A 41 13.96 -12.70 13.36
CA PRO A 41 14.18 -14.01 13.97
C PRO A 41 15.29 -13.98 15.03
N ILE A 42 16.41 -13.29 14.77
CA ILE A 42 17.53 -13.20 15.72
C ILE A 42 17.10 -12.44 16.98
N VAL A 43 16.45 -11.28 16.80
CA VAL A 43 15.94 -10.46 17.90
C VAL A 43 14.92 -11.25 18.73
N PHE A 44 14.02 -11.96 18.05
CA PHE A 44 13.00 -12.79 18.68
C PHE A 44 13.59 -13.94 19.48
N PHE A 45 14.58 -14.67 18.95
CA PHE A 45 15.25 -15.73 19.70
C PHE A 45 16.02 -15.21 20.91
N ILE A 46 16.70 -14.07 20.79
CA ILE A 46 17.38 -13.44 21.94
C ILE A 46 16.34 -13.05 23.00
N PHE A 47 15.21 -12.46 22.59
CA PHE A 47 14.14 -12.12 23.50
C PHE A 47 13.55 -13.35 24.20
N LEU A 48 13.24 -14.42 23.46
CA LEU A 48 12.75 -15.68 24.02
C LEU A 48 13.74 -16.30 25.00
N PHE A 49 15.03 -16.27 24.68
CA PHE A 49 16.07 -16.79 25.57
C PHE A 49 16.16 -15.99 26.87
N LEU A 50 16.19 -14.66 26.79
CA LEU A 50 16.21 -13.77 27.96
C LEU A 50 14.94 -13.91 28.79
N PHE A 51 13.79 -14.04 28.13
CA PHE A 51 12.51 -14.28 28.78
C PHE A 51 12.51 -15.61 29.54
N GLY A 52 12.97 -16.71 28.91
CA GLY A 52 13.12 -18.01 29.56
C GLY A 52 14.04 -17.96 30.78
N LYS A 53 15.20 -17.31 30.66
CA LYS A 53 16.12 -17.04 31.78
C LYS A 53 15.45 -16.27 32.92
N GLY A 54 14.62 -15.28 32.59
CA GLY A 54 13.86 -14.53 33.60
C GLY A 54 12.81 -15.40 34.30
N LEU A 55 12.15 -16.30 33.58
CA LEU A 55 11.17 -17.23 34.14
C LEU A 55 11.79 -18.21 35.15
N GLU A 56 13.06 -18.62 34.96
CA GLU A 56 13.77 -19.49 35.91
C GLU A 56 13.91 -18.87 37.32
N HIS A 57 13.90 -17.54 37.42
CA HIS A 57 14.02 -16.82 38.69
C HIS A 57 12.66 -16.54 39.35
N LEU A 58 11.56 -16.91 38.70
CA LEU A 58 10.21 -16.76 39.24
C LEU A 58 9.74 -18.06 39.88
N SER A 59 8.82 -17.96 40.83
CA SER A 59 8.17 -19.16 41.37
C SER A 59 7.33 -19.84 40.27
N LYS A 60 7.28 -21.18 40.28
CA LYS A 60 6.51 -21.96 39.30
C LYS A 60 5.04 -21.50 39.19
N ARG A 61 4.43 -21.13 40.32
CA ARG A 61 3.05 -20.63 40.39
C ARG A 61 2.90 -19.29 39.68
N LEU A 62 3.84 -18.37 39.89
CA LEU A 62 3.82 -17.06 39.24
C LEU A 62 4.11 -17.17 37.74
N ALA A 63 5.08 -17.99 37.34
CA ALA A 63 5.37 -18.26 35.93
C ALA A 63 4.16 -18.86 35.19
N PHE A 64 3.48 -19.83 35.82
CA PHE A 64 2.26 -20.42 35.27
C PHE A 64 1.11 -19.40 35.14
N LEU A 65 0.92 -18.56 36.16
CA LEU A 65 -0.10 -17.51 36.14
C LEU A 65 0.17 -16.47 35.04
N LEU A 66 1.43 -16.03 34.88
CA LEU A 66 1.83 -15.13 33.79
C LEU A 66 1.64 -15.78 32.42
N GLY A 67 1.92 -17.08 32.29
CA GLY A 67 1.67 -17.83 31.07
C GLY A 67 0.18 -17.87 30.69
N ILE A 68 -0.71 -18.15 31.65
CA ILE A 68 -2.16 -18.08 31.43
C ILE A 68 -2.59 -16.67 31.04
N LEU A 69 -2.13 -15.65 31.77
CA LEU A 69 -2.46 -14.26 31.46
C LEU A 69 -2.03 -13.88 30.03
N ALA A 70 -0.82 -14.27 29.62
CA ALA A 70 -0.32 -14.01 28.27
C ALA A 70 -1.16 -14.69 27.18
N ILE A 71 -1.63 -15.93 27.41
CA ILE A 71 -2.52 -16.64 26.48
C ILE A 71 -3.87 -15.92 26.39
N VAL A 72 -4.46 -15.56 27.53
CA VAL A 72 -5.75 -14.88 27.60
C VAL A 72 -5.64 -13.52 26.90
N GLU A 73 -4.63 -12.73 27.22
CA GLU A 73 -4.37 -11.43 26.57
C GLU A 73 -4.18 -11.59 25.06
N SER A 74 -3.32 -12.51 24.62
CA SER A 74 -3.07 -12.74 23.19
C SER A 74 -4.34 -13.15 22.45
N THR A 75 -5.18 -13.97 23.09
CA THR A 75 -6.47 -14.40 22.53
C THR A 75 -7.44 -13.23 22.43
N LEU A 76 -7.54 -12.40 23.48
CA LEU A 76 -8.39 -11.21 23.49
C LEU A 76 -7.96 -10.19 22.44
N ILE A 77 -6.66 -9.92 22.32
CA ILE A 77 -6.11 -9.04 21.30
C ILE A 77 -6.38 -9.61 19.90
N GLY A 78 -6.09 -10.90 19.69
CA GLY A 78 -6.33 -11.58 18.42
C GLY A 78 -7.80 -11.54 18.01
N TYR A 79 -8.71 -11.83 18.95
CA TYR A 79 -10.15 -11.74 18.74
C TYR A 79 -10.57 -10.30 18.41
N SER A 80 -10.09 -9.30 19.16
CA SER A 80 -10.41 -7.90 18.91
C SER A 80 -9.97 -7.42 17.52
N TYR A 81 -8.89 -8.00 16.99
CA TYR A 81 -8.40 -7.68 15.66
C TYR A 81 -9.20 -8.39 14.56
N ILE A 82 -9.50 -9.67 14.74
CA ILE A 82 -10.27 -10.47 13.77
C ILE A 82 -11.74 -10.06 13.73
N ALA A 83 -12.31 -9.69 14.88
CA ALA A 83 -13.71 -9.26 14.98
C ALA A 83 -13.95 -7.87 14.37
N LYS A 84 -12.90 -7.09 14.06
CA LYS A 84 -13.07 -5.82 13.35
C LYS A 84 -13.57 -6.12 11.92
N PRO A 85 -14.74 -5.60 11.53
CA PRO A 85 -15.23 -5.78 10.18
C PRO A 85 -14.23 -5.14 9.20
N ILE A 86 -13.79 -5.91 8.22
CA ILE A 86 -13.01 -5.37 7.10
C ILE A 86 -13.96 -4.43 6.37
N SER A 87 -13.70 -3.12 6.44
CA SER A 87 -14.48 -2.13 5.71
C SER A 87 -14.52 -2.55 4.24
N ALA A 88 -15.72 -2.60 3.65
CA ALA A 88 -15.88 -2.90 2.24
C ALA A 88 -14.96 -1.97 1.45
N ARG A 89 -14.06 -2.55 0.66
CA ARG A 89 -13.16 -1.76 -0.16
C ARG A 89 -13.99 -0.97 -1.14
N GLU A 90 -13.71 0.32 -1.23
CA GLU A 90 -14.35 1.20 -2.20
C GLU A 90 -14.26 0.59 -3.61
N ASN A 91 -15.41 0.54 -4.28
CA ASN A 91 -15.57 -0.05 -5.60
C ASN A 91 -16.56 0.77 -6.41
N ILE A 92 -16.37 0.82 -7.72
CA ILE A 92 -17.31 1.44 -8.63
C ILE A 92 -18.62 0.65 -8.75
N PRO A 93 -19.74 1.31 -9.09
CA PRO A 93 -21.01 0.65 -9.31
C PRO A 93 -20.95 -0.39 -10.45
N PRO A 94 -21.71 -1.51 -10.35
CA PRO A 94 -21.78 -2.55 -11.38
C PRO A 94 -22.13 -2.05 -12.78
N GLU A 95 -22.87 -0.96 -12.88
CA GLU A 95 -23.29 -0.32 -14.13
C GLU A 95 -22.09 0.14 -14.96
N ILE A 96 -21.06 0.69 -14.31
CA ILE A 96 -19.84 1.14 -14.99
C ILE A 96 -19.10 -0.07 -15.60
N TYR A 97 -19.02 -1.20 -14.87
CA TYR A 97 -18.41 -2.42 -15.42
C TYR A 97 -19.14 -2.93 -16.66
N LYS A 98 -20.48 -2.88 -16.67
CA LYS A 98 -21.27 -3.28 -17.86
C LYS A 98 -20.99 -2.40 -19.09
N ILE A 99 -20.62 -1.14 -18.90
CA ILE A 99 -20.21 -0.25 -20.00
C ILE A 99 -18.88 -0.74 -20.58
N PHE A 100 -17.90 -1.05 -19.72
CA PHE A 100 -16.60 -1.55 -20.15
C PHE A 100 -16.69 -2.91 -20.85
N GLU A 101 -17.53 -3.81 -20.37
CA GLU A 101 -17.69 -5.16 -20.96
C GLU A 101 -18.32 -5.15 -22.36
N LYS A 102 -19.13 -4.12 -22.66
CA LYS A 102 -19.71 -3.90 -24.00
C LYS A 102 -18.69 -3.36 -24.99
N ASP A 103 -17.68 -2.64 -24.52
CA ASP A 103 -16.62 -2.11 -25.37
C ASP A 103 -15.55 -3.20 -25.62
N LYS A 104 -15.37 -3.57 -26.90
CA LYS A 104 -14.40 -4.59 -27.33
C LYS A 104 -13.08 -3.99 -27.84
N SER A 105 -12.93 -2.67 -27.83
CA SER A 105 -11.68 -2.03 -28.23
C SER A 105 -10.57 -2.32 -27.22
N ASP A 106 -9.31 -2.23 -27.64
CA ASP A 106 -8.20 -2.25 -26.70
C ASP A 106 -8.06 -0.87 -26.07
N PHE A 107 -8.43 -0.74 -24.80
CA PHE A 107 -8.37 0.52 -24.07
C PHE A 107 -7.88 0.32 -22.64
N ARG A 108 -7.48 1.43 -22.02
CA ARG A 108 -7.23 1.53 -20.59
C ARG A 108 -8.26 2.40 -19.90
N VAL A 109 -8.48 2.10 -18.62
CA VAL A 109 -9.32 2.87 -17.71
C VAL A 109 -8.42 3.59 -16.73
N PHE A 110 -8.77 4.84 -16.41
CA PHE A 110 -8.09 5.60 -15.37
C PHE A 110 -9.08 6.00 -14.27
N CYS A 111 -8.89 5.49 -13.05
CA CYS A 111 -9.62 5.94 -11.88
C CYS A 111 -8.79 6.89 -11.00
N LEU A 112 -9.29 8.11 -10.88
CA LEU A 112 -8.67 9.20 -10.11
C LEU A 112 -8.69 9.00 -8.60
N THR A 113 -9.36 7.98 -8.07
CA THR A 113 -9.43 7.74 -6.61
C THR A 113 -9.19 6.28 -6.25
N ARG A 114 -8.50 5.51 -7.12
CA ARG A 114 -8.29 4.06 -6.95
C ARG A 114 -9.58 3.26 -6.68
N CYS A 115 -10.68 3.74 -7.26
CA CYS A 115 -12.02 3.20 -7.14
C CYS A 115 -12.22 1.84 -7.83
N ILE A 116 -11.26 1.39 -8.65
CA ILE A 116 -11.24 0.03 -9.19
C ILE A 116 -10.24 -0.81 -8.38
N PRO A 117 -10.71 -1.80 -7.60
CA PRO A 117 -9.81 -2.75 -6.95
C PRO A 117 -9.01 -3.53 -7.99
N GLN A 118 -7.70 -3.70 -7.75
CA GLN A 118 -6.81 -4.45 -8.65
C GLN A 118 -7.28 -5.90 -8.88
N LYS A 119 -7.93 -6.51 -7.87
CA LYS A 119 -8.57 -7.82 -8.00
C LYS A 119 -9.69 -7.81 -9.04
N GLU A 120 -10.56 -6.80 -9.01
CA GLU A 120 -11.68 -6.67 -9.95
C GLU A 120 -11.17 -6.37 -11.35
N ALA A 121 -10.18 -5.48 -11.48
CA ALA A 121 -9.55 -5.20 -12.77
C ALA A 121 -8.95 -6.47 -13.39
N ALA A 122 -8.21 -7.26 -12.61
CA ALA A 122 -7.64 -8.52 -13.07
C ALA A 122 -8.72 -9.54 -13.46
N PHE A 123 -9.76 -9.73 -12.62
CA PHE A 123 -10.83 -10.69 -12.89
C PHE A 123 -11.62 -10.35 -14.16
N ARG A 124 -11.78 -9.05 -14.45
CA ARG A 124 -12.52 -8.55 -15.62
C ARG A 124 -11.64 -8.24 -16.83
N GLY A 125 -10.34 -8.49 -16.75
CA GLY A 125 -9.39 -8.18 -17.83
C GLY A 125 -9.24 -6.68 -18.14
N LEU A 126 -9.56 -5.80 -17.19
CA LEU A 126 -9.42 -4.35 -17.36
C LEU A 126 -7.95 -3.94 -17.26
N LYS A 127 -7.49 -3.15 -18.23
CA LYS A 127 -6.17 -2.53 -18.22
C LYS A 127 -6.29 -1.16 -17.53
N LEU A 128 -5.60 -0.98 -16.41
CA LEU A 128 -5.61 0.30 -15.68
C LEU A 128 -4.40 1.16 -16.04
N VAL A 129 -4.58 2.48 -16.03
CA VAL A 129 -3.46 3.42 -16.11
C VAL A 129 -2.84 3.65 -14.74
N GLU A 130 -3.63 3.76 -13.67
CA GLU A 130 -3.13 3.72 -12.30
C GLU A 130 -2.79 2.29 -11.83
N GLY A 131 -1.96 2.18 -10.80
CA GLY A 131 -1.66 0.88 -10.23
C GLY A 131 -0.65 0.92 -9.11
N TYR A 132 -0.26 -0.29 -8.67
CA TYR A 132 0.83 -0.50 -7.73
C TYR A 132 1.95 -1.27 -8.42
N GLY A 133 3.09 -0.63 -8.65
CA GLY A 133 4.26 -1.21 -9.29
C GLY A 133 5.49 -1.10 -8.39
N THR A 134 6.17 -2.23 -8.16
CA THR A 134 7.43 -2.27 -7.40
C THR A 134 8.59 -1.66 -8.17
N LEU A 135 8.58 -1.82 -9.49
CA LEU A 135 9.48 -1.17 -10.44
C LEU A 135 8.64 -0.43 -11.47
N GLN A 136 8.98 0.83 -11.69
CA GLN A 136 8.31 1.68 -12.66
C GLN A 136 9.37 2.33 -13.55
N GLU A 137 9.05 2.42 -14.83
CA GLU A 137 9.91 3.08 -15.80
C GLU A 137 9.89 4.59 -15.53
N LYS A 138 11.08 5.22 -15.55
CA LYS A 138 11.23 6.63 -15.16
C LYS A 138 10.42 7.56 -16.07
N THR A 139 10.40 7.28 -17.37
CA THR A 139 9.64 8.10 -18.32
C THR A 139 8.14 8.02 -18.04
N TYR A 140 7.60 6.84 -17.72
CA TYR A 140 6.23 6.69 -17.24
C TYR A 140 5.97 7.54 -15.98
N PHE A 141 6.85 7.44 -14.96
CA PHE A 141 6.71 8.18 -13.69
C PHE A 141 6.76 9.70 -13.86
N ASP A 142 7.59 10.21 -14.76
CA ASP A 142 7.67 11.64 -15.06
C ASP A 142 6.49 12.11 -15.92
N LYS A 143 6.05 11.28 -16.86
CA LYS A 143 4.94 11.60 -17.77
C LYS A 143 3.61 11.65 -17.03
N ILE A 144 3.33 10.69 -16.16
CA ILE A 144 2.07 10.61 -15.44
C ILE A 144 1.86 11.78 -14.48
N GLN A 145 2.93 12.31 -13.87
CA GLN A 145 2.87 13.54 -13.06
C GLN A 145 2.39 14.74 -13.88
N LYS A 146 2.98 14.95 -15.07
CA LYS A 146 2.54 15.99 -16.02
C LYS A 146 1.10 15.78 -16.46
N THR A 147 0.73 14.54 -16.76
CA THR A 147 -0.64 14.17 -17.15
C THR A 147 -1.66 14.50 -16.07
N LEU A 148 -1.30 14.33 -14.80
CA LEU A 148 -2.17 14.59 -13.66
C LEU A 148 -2.13 16.04 -13.15
N ASN A 149 -1.28 16.87 -13.76
CA ASN A 149 -1.01 18.23 -13.30
C ASN A 149 -0.65 18.30 -11.80
N THR A 150 0.14 17.34 -11.34
CA THR A 150 0.62 17.27 -9.95
C THR A 150 2.08 16.82 -9.94
N ARG A 151 2.74 16.94 -8.79
CA ARG A 151 4.15 16.58 -8.62
C ARG A 151 4.37 15.93 -7.26
N TRP A 152 5.25 14.94 -7.24
CA TRP A 152 5.75 14.34 -6.02
C TRP A 152 7.23 13.98 -6.17
N ASP A 153 8.04 14.34 -5.18
CA ASP A 153 9.51 14.26 -5.29
C ASP A 153 10.10 12.93 -4.80
N LYS A 154 9.25 12.00 -4.34
CA LYS A 154 9.64 10.68 -3.83
C LYS A 154 9.14 9.57 -4.74
N TYR A 155 9.94 8.51 -4.93
CA TYR A 155 9.44 7.30 -5.59
C TYR A 155 8.26 6.72 -4.80
N THR A 156 7.17 6.39 -5.50
CA THR A 156 5.98 5.81 -4.88
C THR A 156 5.59 4.52 -5.59
N LEU A 157 5.19 3.53 -4.80
CA LEU A 157 4.77 2.25 -5.33
C LEU A 157 3.42 2.34 -6.03
N SER A 158 2.55 3.25 -5.59
CA SER A 158 1.33 3.59 -6.30
C SER A 158 1.52 4.84 -7.15
N VAL A 159 0.93 4.83 -8.34
CA VAL A 159 0.86 6.02 -9.20
C VAL A 159 -0.59 6.36 -9.54
N PRO A 160 -1.04 7.59 -9.21
CA PRO A 160 -0.36 8.53 -8.31
C PRO A 160 -0.27 8.01 -6.85
N PRO A 161 0.53 8.66 -5.99
CA PRO A 161 0.65 8.32 -4.57
C PRO A 161 -0.71 8.30 -3.88
N PHE A 162 -0.91 7.42 -2.90
CA PHE A 162 -2.20 7.32 -2.20
C PHE A 162 -2.60 8.64 -1.51
N GLU A 163 -1.60 9.42 -1.11
CA GLU A 163 -1.78 10.74 -0.50
C GLU A 163 -2.37 11.74 -1.50
N ALA A 164 -2.04 11.64 -2.79
CA ALA A 164 -2.49 12.59 -3.80
C ALA A 164 -4.02 12.64 -3.88
N TYR A 165 -4.68 11.48 -3.84
CA TYR A 165 -6.14 11.40 -3.91
C TYR A 165 -6.84 11.84 -2.61
N LEU A 166 -6.15 11.81 -1.48
CA LEU A 166 -6.72 12.17 -0.17
C LEU A 166 -6.76 13.69 0.04
N TYR A 167 -5.81 14.41 -0.56
CA TYR A 167 -5.62 15.84 -0.32
C TYR A 167 -5.79 16.72 -1.56
N GLN A 168 -5.92 16.13 -2.75
CA GLN A 168 -6.03 16.86 -4.02
C GLN A 168 -7.14 16.29 -4.91
N GLU A 169 -7.97 17.18 -5.44
CA GLU A 169 -8.86 16.88 -6.57
C GLU A 169 -8.05 16.96 -7.87
N LEU A 170 -7.34 15.89 -8.20
CA LEU A 170 -6.52 15.77 -9.40
C LEU A 170 -7.31 16.11 -10.68
N GLN A 171 -6.81 17.07 -11.45
CA GLN A 171 -7.42 17.50 -12.72
C GLN A 171 -6.50 17.08 -13.88
N PRO A 172 -6.61 15.83 -14.38
CA PRO A 172 -5.75 15.35 -15.43
C PRO A 172 -6.02 16.06 -16.76
N ASN A 173 -5.00 16.17 -17.60
CA ASN A 173 -5.12 16.60 -18.98
C ASN A 173 -5.58 15.41 -19.85
N ALA A 174 -6.74 15.53 -20.49
CA ALA A 174 -7.35 14.44 -21.25
C ALA A 174 -6.50 14.04 -22.47
N LYS A 175 -5.88 15.03 -23.14
CA LYS A 175 -5.01 14.79 -24.29
C LYS A 175 -3.79 13.95 -23.91
N LEU A 176 -3.15 14.27 -22.78
CA LEU A 176 -2.02 13.50 -22.27
C LEU A 176 -2.45 12.12 -21.75
N LEU A 177 -3.65 11.99 -21.16
CA LEU A 177 -4.20 10.69 -20.76
C LEU A 177 -4.45 9.78 -21.96
N ARG A 178 -4.89 10.33 -23.10
CA ARG A 178 -5.09 9.58 -24.34
C ARG A 178 -3.80 8.89 -24.81
N GLU A 179 -2.63 9.48 -24.56
CA GLU A 179 -1.33 8.88 -24.92
C GLU A 179 -1.03 7.57 -24.16
N PHE A 180 -1.75 7.30 -23.06
CA PHE A 180 -1.70 6.02 -22.35
C PHE A 180 -2.74 5.02 -22.88
N ASN A 181 -3.36 5.29 -24.03
CA ASN A 181 -4.51 4.56 -24.55
C ASN A 181 -5.71 4.57 -23.58
N THR A 182 -5.87 5.66 -22.82
CA THR A 182 -6.99 5.83 -21.89
C THR A 182 -8.24 6.22 -22.66
N LYS A 183 -9.31 5.46 -22.49
CA LYS A 183 -10.62 5.75 -23.09
C LYS A 183 -11.63 6.21 -22.06
N TYR A 184 -11.61 5.60 -20.88
CA TYR A 184 -12.55 5.91 -19.80
C TYR A 184 -11.84 6.48 -18.59
N VAL A 185 -12.40 7.56 -18.05
CA VAL A 185 -11.91 8.16 -16.80
C VAL A 185 -13.04 8.18 -15.78
N ILE A 186 -12.72 7.75 -14.56
CA ILE A 186 -13.66 7.73 -13.44
C ILE A 186 -13.18 8.72 -12.38
N SER A 187 -14.08 9.56 -11.91
CA SER A 187 -13.81 10.60 -10.91
C SER A 187 -14.94 10.70 -9.89
N LYS A 188 -14.65 11.13 -8.66
CA LYS A 188 -15.68 11.51 -7.68
C LYS A 188 -16.13 12.97 -7.79
N TYR A 189 -15.36 13.77 -8.52
CA TYR A 189 -15.59 15.20 -8.73
C TYR A 189 -15.57 15.54 -10.21
N ILE A 190 -16.07 16.72 -10.55
CA ILE A 190 -16.20 17.16 -11.94
C ILE A 190 -14.82 17.48 -12.53
N LEU A 191 -14.53 16.91 -13.70
CA LEU A 191 -13.32 17.23 -14.46
C LEU A 191 -13.54 18.46 -15.34
N ARG A 192 -12.54 19.36 -15.37
CA ARG A 192 -12.65 20.67 -16.02
C ARG A 192 -12.12 20.73 -17.46
N ASP A 193 -11.32 19.77 -17.88
CA ASP A 193 -10.80 19.71 -19.26
C ASP A 193 -11.96 19.43 -20.23
N SER A 194 -12.12 20.28 -21.24
CA SER A 194 -13.22 20.22 -22.23
C SER A 194 -13.20 18.95 -23.09
N ASN A 195 -12.09 18.21 -23.10
CA ASN A 195 -11.97 16.96 -23.85
C ASN A 195 -12.50 15.74 -23.07
N PHE A 196 -12.99 15.91 -21.84
CA PHE A 196 -13.72 14.88 -21.12
C PHE A 196 -15.21 14.94 -21.43
N PHE A 197 -15.72 13.94 -22.15
CA PHE A 197 -17.13 13.84 -22.51
C PHE A 197 -17.88 13.08 -21.41
N PRO A 198 -18.81 13.70 -20.67
CA PRO A 198 -19.52 13.02 -19.60
C PRO A 198 -20.46 11.95 -20.18
N LEU A 199 -20.31 10.71 -19.72
CA LEU A 199 -21.21 9.61 -20.05
C LEU A 199 -22.35 9.45 -19.03
N GLY A 200 -22.13 9.95 -17.81
CA GLY A 200 -23.14 9.94 -16.76
C GLY A 200 -22.54 9.95 -15.36
N LYS A 201 -23.42 10.03 -14.36
CA LYS A 201 -23.10 9.89 -12.95
C LYS A 201 -23.72 8.59 -12.42
N PHE A 202 -22.92 7.74 -11.81
CA PHE A 202 -23.29 6.45 -11.23
C PHE A 202 -22.93 6.46 -9.75
N GLY A 203 -23.93 6.62 -8.87
CA GLY A 203 -23.68 6.87 -7.45
C GLY A 203 -22.86 8.15 -7.24
N GLU A 204 -21.71 8.02 -6.57
CA GLU A 204 -20.78 9.14 -6.34
C GLU A 204 -19.76 9.34 -7.48
N TYR A 205 -19.79 8.51 -8.51
CA TYR A 205 -18.79 8.52 -9.58
C TYR A 205 -19.31 9.16 -10.86
N TYR A 206 -18.53 10.07 -11.42
CA TYR A 206 -18.66 10.56 -12.78
C TYR A 206 -17.83 9.69 -13.71
N LEU A 207 -18.44 9.26 -14.82
CA LEU A 207 -17.78 8.54 -15.89
C LEU A 207 -17.61 9.47 -17.10
N TYR A 208 -16.38 9.54 -17.60
CA TYR A 208 -16.02 10.33 -18.77
C TYR A 208 -15.42 9.46 -19.86
N LEU A 209 -15.71 9.84 -21.11
CA LEU A 209 -15.08 9.33 -22.32
C LEU A 209 -14.02 10.32 -22.81
N ILE A 210 -12.85 9.81 -23.15
CA ILE A 210 -11.86 10.51 -23.97
C ILE A 210 -12.04 9.96 -25.40
N PRO A 211 -12.39 10.80 -26.39
CA PRO A 211 -12.60 10.34 -27.76
C PRO A 211 -11.32 9.87 -28.46
#